data_AF-A0A1Y4QZQ7-F1
#
_entry.id   AF-A0A1Y4QZQ7-F1
#
_cell.length_a   1.000
_cell.length_b   1.000
_cell.length_c   1.000
_cell.angle_alpha   90.00
_cell.angle_beta   90.00
_cell.angle_gamma   90.00
#
_symmetry.space_group_name_H-M   'P 1'
#
loop_
_entity.id
_entity.type
_entity.pdbx_description
1 polymer ?
#
loop_
_entity_poly.entity_id
_entity_poly.type
_entity_poly.pdbx_seq_one_letter_code
_entity_poly.pdbx_strand_id
1 'polypeptide(L)' 'MGKSRAAKPTRDQKALISAAGLEVRNWLVLAETPAELRLVSRRTGATRIIKKAPPAATGQGHESINTSLL' A
#
# COMPACT_ATOMS: atom_id res chain seq x y z
N MET A 1 -9.46 3.72 -28.33
CA MET A 1 -9.23 4.34 -27.00
C MET A 1 -9.44 3.29 -25.92
N GLY A 2 -8.38 2.55 -25.53
CA GLY A 2 -8.50 1.42 -24.62
C GLY A 2 -8.88 1.86 -23.20
N LYS A 3 -9.88 1.21 -22.60
CA LYS A 3 -10.36 1.45 -21.23
C LYS A 3 -9.19 1.62 -20.26
N SER A 4 -9.01 2.82 -19.70
CA SER A 4 -8.10 3.04 -18.57
C SER A 4 -8.45 2.05 -17.46
N ARG A 5 -7.51 1.16 -17.10
CA ARG A 5 -7.70 0.06 -16.12
C ARG A 5 -7.79 0.53 -14.66
N ALA A 6 -8.20 1.78 -14.44
CA ALA A 6 -8.28 2.36 -13.10
C ALA A 6 -9.46 1.74 -12.34
N ALA A 7 -9.19 1.02 -11.25
CA ALA A 7 -10.18 0.31 -10.46
C ALA A 7 -10.47 1.02 -9.13
N LYS A 8 -11.64 0.73 -8.55
CA LYS A 8 -11.95 1.16 -7.18
C LYS A 8 -11.00 0.46 -6.19
N PRO A 9 -10.48 1.16 -5.17
CA PRO A 9 -9.59 0.54 -4.18
C PRO A 9 -10.28 -0.57 -3.37
N THR A 10 -9.57 -1.68 -3.14
CA THR A 10 -9.90 -2.74 -2.17
C THR A 10 -9.75 -2.23 -0.73
N ARG A 11 -10.18 -3.02 0.27
CA ARG A 11 -10.08 -2.63 1.69
C ARG A 11 -8.64 -2.30 2.10
N ASP A 12 -7.68 -3.16 1.76
CA ASP A 12 -6.26 -2.96 2.11
C ASP A 12 -5.67 -1.73 1.39
N GLN A 13 -6.01 -1.54 0.12
CA GLN A 13 -5.59 -0.36 -0.64
C GLN A 13 -6.15 0.93 -0.03
N LYS A 14 -7.40 0.92 0.48
CA LYS A 14 -7.96 2.08 1.19
C LYS A 14 -7.15 2.44 2.43
N ALA A 15 -6.71 1.43 3.19
CA ALA A 15 -5.87 1.67 4.37
C ALA A 15 -4.54 2.34 3.98
N LEU A 16 -3.89 1.87 2.91
CA LEU A 16 -2.66 2.48 2.38
C LEU A 16 -2.88 3.92 1.90
N ILE A 17 -3.97 4.17 1.18
CA ILE A 17 -4.32 5.51 0.69
C ILE A 17 -4.55 6.46 1.87
N SER A 18 -5.33 6.05 2.87
CA SER A 18 -5.57 6.86 4.07
C SER A 18 -4.29 7.10 4.87
N ALA A 19 -3.44 6.08 5.04
CA ALA A 19 -2.16 6.21 5.74
C ALA A 19 -1.19 7.19 5.02
N ALA A 20 -1.32 7.34 3.70
CA ALA A 20 -0.58 8.33 2.92
C ALA A 20 -1.19 9.76 2.97
N GLY A 21 -2.21 9.98 3.81
CA GLY A 21 -2.87 11.29 3.95
C GLY A 21 -3.78 11.64 2.77
N LEU A 22 -4.23 10.66 1.99
CA LEU A 22 -5.03 10.87 0.80
C LEU A 22 -6.51 10.52 1.06
N GLU A 23 -7.42 11.33 0.51
CA GLU A 23 -8.85 11.03 0.56
C GLU A 23 -9.24 9.92 -0.42
N VAL A 24 -9.48 8.70 0.07
CA VAL A 24 -9.86 7.50 -0.72
C VAL A 24 -10.85 7.77 -1.86
N ARG A 25 -11.89 8.59 -1.62
CA ARG A 25 -12.94 8.87 -2.61
C ARG A 25 -12.42 9.52 -3.90
N ASN A 26 -11.26 10.18 -3.84
CA ASN A 26 -10.66 10.91 -4.95
C ASN A 26 -9.66 10.06 -5.76
N TRP A 27 -9.33 8.85 -5.33
CA TRP A 27 -8.27 8.05 -5.94
C TRP A 27 -8.78 6.73 -6.51
N LEU A 28 -8.25 6.35 -7.67
CA LEU A 28 -8.42 5.03 -8.28
C LEU A 28 -7.07 4.33 -8.37
N VAL A 29 -7.08 3.00 -8.35
CA VAL A 29 -5.87 2.18 -8.44
C VAL A 29 -5.59 1.85 -9.89
N LEU A 30 -4.39 2.21 -10.37
CA LEU A 30 -3.91 1.85 -11.70
C LEU A 30 -3.23 0.49 -11.72
N ALA A 31 -2.42 0.21 -10.70
CA ALA A 31 -1.70 -1.04 -10.55
C ALA A 31 -1.24 -1.21 -9.10
N GLU A 32 -1.08 -2.45 -8.68
CA GLU A 32 -0.46 -2.81 -7.42
C GLU A 32 0.63 -3.84 -7.68
N THR A 33 1.79 -3.64 -7.07
CA THR A 33 2.89 -4.61 -6.98
C THR A 33 3.23 -4.83 -5.50
N PRO A 34 4.01 -5.84 -5.11
CA PRO A 34 4.43 -5.99 -3.71
C PRO A 34 5.15 -4.76 -3.13
N ALA A 35 5.85 -3.99 -3.96
CA ALA A 35 6.63 -2.83 -3.53
C ALA A 35 5.87 -1.49 -3.58
N GLU A 36 4.79 -1.38 -4.34
CA GLU A 36 4.10 -0.10 -4.52
C GLU A 36 2.64 -0.20 -4.98
N LEU A 37 1.87 0.83 -4.65
CA LEU A 37 0.51 1.08 -5.11
C LEU A 37 0.50 2.33 -6.00
N ARG A 38 0.08 2.18 -7.26
CA ARG A 38 -0.02 3.27 -8.25
C ARG A 38 -1.45 3.76 -8.34
N LEU A 39 -1.64 5.07 -8.22
CA LEU A 39 -2.95 5.72 -8.15
C LEU A 39 -3.10 6.80 -9.20
N VAL A 40 -4.35 7.07 -9.59
CA VAL A 40 -4.73 8.25 -10.36
C VAL A 40 -5.85 9.02 -9.66
N SER A 41 -5.73 10.34 -9.64
CA SER A 41 -6.75 11.25 -9.12
C SER A 41 -7.94 11.31 -10.07
N ARG A 42 -9.14 11.11 -9.53
CA ARG A 42 -10.42 11.23 -10.25
C ARG A 42 -10.70 12.65 -10.72
N ARG A 43 -10.19 13.66 -10.00
CA ARG A 43 -10.48 15.07 -10.28
C ARG A 43 -9.51 15.67 -11.27
N THR A 44 -8.23 15.35 -11.13
CA THR A 44 -7.14 16.04 -11.84
C THR A 44 -6.40 15.14 -12.82
N GLY A 45 -6.63 13.83 -12.80
CA GLY A 45 -5.82 12.86 -13.56
C GLY A 45 -4.38 12.71 -13.05
N ALA A 46 -4.00 13.40 -11.96
CA ALA A 46 -2.66 13.32 -11.40
C ALA A 46 -2.35 11.92 -10.87
N THR A 47 -1.13 11.46 -11.11
CA THR A 47 -0.67 10.14 -10.64
C THR A 47 0.06 10.26 -9.31
N ARG A 48 -0.10 9.25 -8.44
CA ARG A 48 0.61 9.13 -7.16
C ARG A 48 1.11 7.71 -6.99
N ILE A 49 2.27 7.55 -6.35
CA ILE A 49 2.83 6.25 -5.99
C ILE A 49 2.99 6.20 -4.48
N ILE A 50 2.44 5.16 -3.85
CA ILE A 50 2.66 4.85 -2.43
C ILE A 50 3.62 3.67 -2.39
N LYS A 51 4.80 3.86 -1.79
CA LYS A 51 5.76 2.78 -1.56
C LYS A 51 5.29 1.93 -0.38
N LYS A 52 5.31 0.61 -0.56
CA LYS A 52 5.06 -0.37 0.49
C LYS A 52 6.42 -0.84 1.02
N ALA A 53 6.46 -1.25 2.29
CA ALA A 53 7.63 -1.96 2.78
C ALA A 53 7.84 -3.20 1.89
N PRO A 54 9.11 -3.57 1.57
CA PRO A 54 9.37 -4.85 0.94
C PRO A 54 8.68 -5.94 1.77
N PRO A 55 8.05 -6.95 1.15
CA PRO A 55 7.66 -8.14 1.90
C PRO A 55 8.94 -8.64 2.54
N ALA A 56 9.04 -8.52 3.86
CA ALA A 56 10.22 -8.93 4.59
C ALA A 56 10.56 -10.36 4.14
N ALA A 57 11.80 -10.62 3.77
CA ALA A 57 12.31 -11.97 3.79
C ALA A 57 12.15 -12.44 5.24
N THR A 58 11.06 -13.18 5.51
CA THR A 58 10.70 -13.63 6.85
C THR A 58 11.76 -14.61 7.33
N GLY A 59 12.75 -14.08 8.03
CA GLY A 59 13.79 -14.83 8.70
C GLY A 59 14.37 -13.96 9.78
N GLN A 60 13.71 -13.90 10.94
CA GLN A 60 14.32 -13.71 12.26
C GLN A 60 13.23 -13.75 13.34
N GLY A 61 13.17 -14.89 14.03
CA GLY A 61 12.44 -15.00 15.29
C GLY A 61 13.12 -14.14 16.34
N HIS A 62 12.36 -13.21 16.93
CA HIS A 62 12.70 -12.69 18.24
C HIS A 62 12.15 -13.65 19.29
N GLU A 63 12.91 -14.71 19.55
CA GLU A 63 12.77 -15.46 20.80
C GLU A 63 13.57 -14.69 21.87
N SER A 64 12.89 -13.91 22.67
CA SER A 64 13.46 -13.33 23.90
C SER A 64 13.28 -14.33 25.03
N ILE A 65 14.17 -15.31 25.15
CA ILE A 65 14.33 -16.06 26.41
C ILE A 65 15.16 -15.22 27.37
N ASN A 66 14.50 -14.42 28.20
CA ASN A 66 15.16 -13.83 29.36
C ASN A 66 15.15 -14.86 30.51
N THR A 67 16.13 -15.76 30.50
CA THR A 67 16.49 -16.57 31.66
C THR A 67 17.32 -15.69 32.60
N SER A 68 16.71 -15.24 33.69
CA SER A 68 17.47 -14.78 34.87
C SER A 68 17.65 -15.98 35.80
N LEU A 69 18.88 -16.49 35.84
CA LEU A 69 19.39 -17.42 36.84
C LEU A 69 19.71 -16.64 38.13
N LEU A 70 19.22 -17.19 39.25
CA LEU A 70 19.62 -17.02 40.66
C LEU A 70 19.66 -15.59 41.26
#